data_AF-A0A497F833-F1
#
_entry.id   AF-A0A497F833-F1
#
_cell.length_a   1.000
_cell.length_b   1.000
_cell.length_c   1.000
_cell.angle_alpha   90.00
_cell.angle_beta   90.00
_cell.angle_gamma   90.00
#
_symmetry.space_group_name_H-M   'P 1'
#
loop_
_entity.id
_entity.type
_entity.pdbx_description
1 polymer ?
#
loop_
_entity_poly.entity_id
_entity_poly.type
_entity_poly.pdbx_seq_one_letter_code
_entity_poly.pdbx_strand_id
1 'polypeptide(L)'
;MNNSQQRRRILRKIDLDDLVGSVFEHNEKRADYLLVLSDGTIVVVEEVRGRPKPSDVINSIEGTLRKLNRALNCVEISTTLNKIICVIHFRKPHKMMPEVVLRYQRYFRAKYGVVLLEPIGCDVVLYQKLGIRTRF
;
A
#
# COMPACT_ATOMS: atom_id res chain seq x y z
N MET A 1 1.42 -26.25 -16.54
CA MET A 1 2.35 -25.16 -16.87
C MET A 1 2.86 -24.56 -15.58
N ASN A 2 4.05 -24.97 -15.13
CA ASN A 2 4.68 -24.44 -13.91
C ASN A 2 5.23 -23.05 -14.22
N ASN A 3 4.43 -22.02 -13.95
CA ASN A 3 4.91 -20.65 -13.90
C ASN A 3 5.82 -20.57 -12.67
N SER A 4 7.13 -20.65 -12.87
CA SER A 4 8.13 -20.24 -11.89
C SER A 4 7.92 -18.76 -11.65
N GLN A 5 6.98 -18.44 -10.76
CA GLN A 5 6.58 -17.08 -10.42
C GLN A 5 7.83 -16.38 -9.91
N GLN A 6 8.44 -15.58 -10.78
CA GLN A 6 9.70 -14.92 -10.51
C GLN A 6 9.49 -14.05 -9.27
N ARG A 7 10.15 -14.41 -8.15
CA ARG A 7 9.91 -13.75 -6.87
C ARG A 7 10.27 -12.26 -7.01
N ARG A 8 9.32 -11.39 -6.65
CA ARG A 8 9.48 -9.95 -6.73
C ARG A 8 10.54 -9.47 -5.74
N ARG A 9 11.22 -8.37 -6.07
CA ARG A 9 12.14 -7.67 -5.17
C ARG A 9 11.58 -6.29 -4.86
N ILE A 10 11.77 -5.82 -3.64
CA ILE A 10 11.56 -4.41 -3.29
C ILE A 10 12.76 -3.64 -3.83
N LEU A 11 12.53 -2.72 -4.76
CA LEU A 11 13.55 -1.83 -5.28
C LEU A 11 13.73 -0.61 -4.36
N ARG A 12 12.61 -0.09 -3.83
CA ARG A 12 12.61 1.07 -2.95
C ARG A 12 11.45 1.02 -1.98
N LYS A 13 11.70 1.53 -0.76
CA LYS A 13 10.67 1.93 0.20
C LYS A 13 10.71 3.45 0.31
N ILE A 14 9.55 4.09 0.22
CA ILE A 14 9.41 5.55 0.30
C ILE A 14 8.50 5.86 1.48
N ASP A 15 9.05 6.48 2.52
CA ASP A 15 8.24 7.02 3.61
C ASP A 15 7.44 8.22 3.10
N LEU A 16 6.13 8.25 3.37
CA LEU A 16 5.27 9.33 2.89
C LEU A 16 5.32 10.56 3.80
N ASP A 17 5.84 10.43 5.03
CA ASP A 17 6.09 11.57 5.91
C ASP A 17 7.21 12.46 5.38
N ASP A 18 8.20 11.87 4.70
CA ASP A 18 9.29 12.60 4.03
C ASP A 18 8.79 13.49 2.87
N LEU A 19 7.54 13.30 2.42
CA LEU A 19 6.92 14.05 1.32
C LEU A 19 5.93 15.12 1.79
N VAL A 20 5.85 15.38 3.10
CA VAL A 20 5.06 16.50 3.64
C VAL A 20 5.71 17.83 3.25
N GLY A 21 4.88 18.80 2.85
CA GLY A 21 5.31 20.11 2.36
C GLY A 21 5.62 20.12 0.86
N SER A 22 6.12 19.01 0.30
CA SER A 22 6.37 18.88 -1.15
C SER A 22 5.19 18.27 -1.91
N VAL A 23 4.50 17.30 -1.31
CA VAL A 23 3.37 16.57 -1.92
C VAL A 23 2.12 16.65 -1.05
N PHE A 24 2.26 16.32 0.24
CA PHE A 24 1.16 16.28 1.20
C PHE A 24 1.14 17.55 2.06
N GLU A 25 -0.05 17.97 2.46
CA GLU A 25 -0.18 19.01 3.49
C GLU A 25 0.08 18.41 4.88
N HIS A 26 0.51 19.25 5.83
CA HIS A 26 0.95 18.80 7.16
C HIS A 26 -0.09 17.95 7.91
N ASN A 27 -1.38 18.24 7.74
CA ASN A 27 -2.48 17.55 8.41
C ASN A 27 -3.27 16.61 7.49
N GLU A 28 -2.79 16.39 6.27
CA GLU A 28 -3.47 15.53 5.31
C GLU A 28 -3.25 14.05 5.64
N LYS A 29 -4.33 13.28 5.59
CA LYS A 29 -4.29 11.83 5.75
C LYS A 29 -3.57 11.19 4.55
N ARG A 30 -2.59 10.35 4.86
CA ARG A 30 -1.77 9.60 3.91
C ARG A 30 -1.41 8.27 4.54
N ALA A 31 -1.06 7.30 3.70
CA ALA A 31 -0.52 6.03 4.11
C ALA A 31 0.89 6.23 4.71
N ASP A 32 1.43 5.23 5.40
CA ASP A 32 2.77 5.34 5.97
C ASP A 32 3.85 5.31 4.89
N TYR A 33 3.76 4.39 3.92
CA TYR A 33 4.81 4.26 2.91
C TYR A 33 4.37 3.61 1.60
N LEU A 34 5.21 3.78 0.57
CA LEU A 34 5.13 3.05 -0.69
C LEU A 34 6.25 2.00 -0.78
N LEU A 35 5.96 0.87 -1.41
CA LEU A 35 6.95 -0.07 -1.91
C LEU A 35 6.94 -0.06 -3.44
N VAL A 36 8.11 0.13 -4.03
CA VAL A 36 8.32 -0.01 -5.48
C VAL A 36 8.90 -1.39 -5.73
N LEU A 37 8.17 -2.24 -6.45
CA LEU A 37 8.60 -3.60 -6.74
C LEU A 37 9.28 -3.69 -8.12
N SER A 38 10.10 -4.72 -8.29
CA SER A 38 10.91 -4.94 -9.49
C SER A 38 10.11 -5.20 -10.77
N ASP A 39 8.81 -5.46 -10.66
CA ASP A 39 7.91 -5.66 -11.80
C ASP A 39 7.06 -4.40 -12.11
N GLY A 40 7.42 -3.24 -11.56
CA GLY A 40 6.68 -1.99 -11.73
C GLY A 40 5.38 -1.92 -10.91
N THR A 41 5.14 -2.86 -9.99
CA THR A 41 4.04 -2.76 -9.03
C THR A 41 4.39 -1.72 -7.95
N ILE A 42 3.46 -0.81 -7.68
CA ILE A 42 3.50 0.08 -6.51
C ILE A 42 2.57 -0.48 -5.44
N VAL A 43 3.10 -0.64 -4.23
CA VAL A 43 2.31 -1.04 -3.07
C VAL A 43 2.15 0.15 -2.13
N VAL A 44 0.94 0.63 -1.93
CA VAL A 44 0.58 1.62 -0.92
C VAL A 44 0.32 0.88 0.39
N VAL A 45 1.06 1.20 1.45
CA VAL A 45 0.97 0.49 2.73
C VAL A 45 0.61 1.44 3.86
N GLU A 46 -0.51 1.17 4.51
CA GLU A 46 -0.92 1.76 5.78
C GLU A 46 -0.62 0.77 6.91
N GLU A 47 0.25 1.14 7.85
CA GLU A 47 0.57 0.40 9.07
C GLU A 47 -0.35 0.79 10.23
N VAL A 48 -1.16 -0.16 10.68
CA VAL A 48 -2.01 0.02 11.83
C VAL A 48 -1.34 -0.50 13.10
N ARG A 49 -0.98 0.43 14.00
CA ARG A 49 -0.35 0.14 15.30
C ARG A 49 -1.32 0.09 16.50
N GLY A 50 -2.56 0.57 16.33
CA GLY A 50 -3.55 0.68 17.40
C GLY A 50 -4.95 0.19 17.00
N ARG A 51 -5.99 0.84 17.55
CA ARG A 51 -7.39 0.65 17.17
C ARG A 51 -7.89 1.88 16.38
N PRO A 52 -7.43 2.09 15.14
CA PRO A 52 -7.87 3.23 14.37
C PRO A 52 -9.35 3.08 14.02
N LYS A 53 -10.02 4.21 13.80
CA LYS A 53 -11.34 4.16 13.17
C LYS A 53 -11.12 3.65 11.73
N PRO A 54 -11.94 2.71 11.25
CA PRO A 54 -11.79 2.21 9.88
C PRO A 54 -11.82 3.32 8.82
N SER A 55 -12.61 4.37 9.04
CA SER A 55 -12.63 5.56 8.18
C SER A 55 -11.26 6.24 8.06
N ASP A 56 -10.48 6.29 9.14
CA ASP A 56 -9.17 6.96 9.13
C ASP A 56 -8.20 6.21 8.22
N VAL A 57 -8.15 4.88 8.36
CA VAL A 57 -7.34 3.98 7.53
C VAL A 57 -7.72 4.11 6.05
N ILE A 58 -9.01 4.10 5.75
CA ILE A 58 -9.50 4.25 4.37
C ILE A 58 -9.15 5.63 3.80
N ASN A 59 -9.30 6.69 4.60
CA ASN A 59 -8.97 8.06 4.19
C ASN A 59 -7.47 8.22 3.93
N SER A 60 -6.59 7.58 4.71
CA SER A 60 -5.14 7.56 4.47
C SER A 60 -4.78 6.94 3.12
N ILE A 61 -5.37 5.77 2.80
CA ILE A 61 -5.16 5.14 1.49
C ILE A 61 -5.71 6.04 0.37
N GLU A 62 -6.91 6.60 0.54
CA GLU A 62 -7.53 7.46 -0.47
C GLU A 62 -6.73 8.74 -0.74
N GLY A 63 -6.29 9.43 0.32
CA GLY A 63 -5.46 10.63 0.22
C GLY A 63 -4.16 10.36 -0.54
N THR A 64 -3.53 9.22 -0.25
CA THR A 64 -2.33 8.77 -0.97
C THR A 64 -2.59 8.54 -2.44
N LEU A 65 -3.67 7.82 -2.80
CA LEU A 65 -3.99 7.53 -4.20
C LEU A 65 -4.26 8.80 -5.01
N ARG A 66 -4.93 9.80 -4.42
CA ARG A 66 -5.19 11.10 -5.08
C ARG A 66 -3.91 11.84 -5.46
N LYS A 67 -2.83 11.65 -4.70
CA LYS A 67 -1.55 12.33 -4.90
C LYS A 67 -0.44 11.41 -5.40
N LEU A 68 -0.74 10.14 -5.70
CA LEU A 68 0.26 9.11 -5.98
C LEU A 68 1.19 9.51 -7.14
N ASN A 69 0.64 10.00 -8.25
CA ASN A 69 1.47 10.44 -9.39
C ASN A 69 2.43 11.56 -9.00
N ARG A 70 1.97 12.52 -8.18
CA ARG A 70 2.83 13.60 -7.68
C ARG A 70 3.90 13.06 -6.74
N ALA A 71 3.56 12.12 -5.86
CA ALA A 71 4.53 11.46 -4.97
C ALA A 71 5.61 10.70 -5.76
N LEU A 72 5.21 9.92 -6.77
CA LEU A 72 6.13 9.15 -7.62
C LEU A 72 7.04 10.05 -8.47
N ASN A 73 6.51 11.17 -8.98
CA ASN A 73 7.31 12.16 -9.69
C ASN A 73 8.31 12.86 -8.76
N CYS A 74 7.89 13.21 -7.53
CA CYS A 74 8.73 13.87 -6.54
C CYS A 74 9.95 13.03 -6.14
N VAL A 75 9.82 11.69 -6.20
CA VAL A 75 10.91 10.76 -5.88
C VAL A 75 11.54 10.13 -7.12
N GLU A 76 11.27 10.68 -8.31
CA GLU A 76 11.90 10.31 -9.58
C GLU A 76 11.80 8.81 -9.90
N ILE A 77 10.63 8.22 -9.65
CA ILE A 77 10.40 6.80 -9.99
C ILE A 77 10.21 6.66 -11.50
N SER A 78 11.24 6.17 -12.18
CA SER A 78 11.26 5.97 -13.64
C SER A 78 10.66 4.64 -14.12
N THR A 79 10.00 3.87 -13.25
CA THR A 79 9.45 2.55 -13.63
C THR A 79 8.12 2.71 -14.37
N THR A 80 7.89 1.88 -15.38
CA THR A 80 6.56 1.73 -15.98
C THR A 80 5.60 1.21 -14.91
N LEU A 81 4.58 2.02 -14.60
CA LEU A 81 3.57 1.68 -13.61
C LEU A 81 2.62 0.63 -14.20
N ASN A 82 2.78 -0.61 -13.76
CA ASN A 82 1.96 -1.72 -14.25
C ASN A 82 0.72 -1.95 -13.40
N LYS A 83 0.87 -1.82 -12.08
CA LYS A 83 -0.18 -2.16 -11.12
C LYS A 83 -0.01 -1.39 -9.82
N ILE A 84 -1.12 -1.02 -9.20
CA ILE A 84 -1.15 -0.47 -7.85
C ILE A 84 -1.91 -1.43 -6.94
N ILE A 85 -1.29 -1.74 -5.80
CA ILE A 85 -1.87 -2.56 -4.74
C ILE A 85 -1.91 -1.72 -3.47
N CYS A 86 -3.05 -1.67 -2.79
CA CYS A 86 -3.18 -1.05 -1.48
C CYS A 86 -3.22 -2.16 -0.41
N VAL A 87 -2.55 -1.93 0.70
CA VAL A 87 -2.45 -2.88 1.81
C VAL A 87 -2.64 -2.14 3.12
N ILE A 88 -3.42 -2.76 4.00
CA ILE A 88 -3.51 -2.35 5.40
C ILE A 88 -2.79 -3.43 6.22
N HIS A 89 -1.67 -3.05 6.80
CA HIS A 89 -0.78 -3.91 7.56
C HIS A 89 -0.98 -3.70 9.06
N PHE A 90 -1.54 -4.68 9.74
CA PHE A 90 -1.75 -4.70 11.17
C PHE A 90 -0.58 -5.32 11.88
N ARG A 91 0.05 -4.59 12.81
CA ARG A 91 1.05 -5.21 13.71
C ARG A 91 0.41 -6.06 14.81
N LYS A 92 -0.91 -5.94 15.01
CA LYS A 92 -1.71 -6.72 15.99
C LYS A 92 -3.07 -7.10 15.40
N PRO A 93 -3.59 -8.32 15.63
CA PRO A 93 -4.87 -8.76 15.09
C PRO A 93 -6.03 -7.81 15.44
N HIS A 94 -6.85 -7.45 14.45
CA HIS A 94 -8.02 -6.57 14.62
C HIS A 94 -9.30 -7.22 14.08
N LYS A 95 -10.29 -7.47 14.95
CA LYS A 95 -11.49 -8.26 14.62
C LYS A 95 -12.40 -7.59 13.57
N MET A 96 -12.57 -6.27 13.62
CA MET A 96 -13.53 -5.56 12.76
C MET A 96 -12.96 -5.11 11.40
N MET A 97 -11.64 -5.06 11.24
CA MET A 97 -11.07 -4.46 10.03
C MET A 97 -11.28 -5.32 8.77
N PRO A 98 -11.17 -6.66 8.82
CA PRO A 98 -11.40 -7.49 7.64
C PRO A 98 -12.74 -7.20 6.96
N GLU A 99 -13.82 -7.11 7.74
CA GLU A 99 -15.14 -6.81 7.22
C GLU A 99 -15.21 -5.44 6.54
N VAL A 100 -14.62 -4.41 7.18
CA VAL A 100 -14.62 -3.07 6.61
C VAL A 100 -13.83 -3.04 5.30
N VAL A 101 -12.63 -3.63 5.28
CA VAL A 101 -11.78 -3.64 4.08
C VAL A 101 -12.45 -4.35 2.92
N LEU A 102 -13.11 -5.49 3.18
CA LEU A 102 -13.89 -6.20 2.16
C LEU A 102 -14.97 -5.32 1.53
N ARG A 103 -15.66 -4.48 2.32
CA ARG A 103 -16.66 -3.53 1.80
C ARG A 103 -16.03 -2.47 0.88
N TYR A 104 -14.83 -2.00 1.22
CA TYR A 104 -14.13 -0.97 0.44
C TYR A 104 -13.37 -1.52 -0.78
N GLN A 105 -13.10 -2.83 -0.88
CA GLN A 105 -12.41 -3.41 -2.05
C GLN A 105 -13.10 -3.08 -3.37
N ARG A 106 -14.44 -3.23 -3.42
CA ARG A 106 -15.22 -2.92 -4.62
C ARG A 106 -15.15 -1.43 -4.94
N TYR A 107 -15.22 -0.57 -3.93
CA TYR A 107 -15.11 0.88 -4.08
C TYR A 107 -13.75 1.29 -4.66
N PHE A 108 -12.63 0.82 -4.09
CA PHE A 108 -11.29 1.17 -4.59
C PHE A 108 -11.05 0.66 -6.00
N ARG A 109 -11.52 -0.55 -6.31
CA ARG A 109 -11.43 -1.10 -7.66
C ARG A 109 -12.22 -0.26 -8.66
N ALA A 110 -13.45 0.15 -8.31
CA ALA A 110 -14.30 0.94 -9.20
C ALA A 110 -13.80 2.37 -9.38
N LYS A 111 -13.38 3.03 -8.29
CA LYS A 111 -13.01 4.46 -8.29
C LYS A 111 -11.58 4.71 -8.77
N TYR A 112 -10.63 3.84 -8.39
CA TYR A 112 -9.20 4.05 -8.62
C TYR A 112 -8.57 2.99 -9.54
N GLY A 113 -9.30 1.92 -9.90
CA GLY A 113 -8.73 0.82 -10.69
C GLY A 113 -7.67 0.00 -9.94
N VAL A 114 -7.60 0.12 -8.61
CA VAL A 114 -6.56 -0.53 -7.78
C VAL A 114 -7.09 -1.76 -7.06
N VAL A 115 -6.15 -2.61 -6.60
CA VAL A 115 -6.48 -3.77 -5.76
C VAL A 115 -6.20 -3.42 -4.30
N LEU A 116 -7.23 -3.44 -3.45
CA LEU A 116 -7.06 -3.39 -2.00
C LEU A 116 -6.99 -4.83 -1.47
N LEU A 117 -5.86 -5.23 -0.87
CA LEU A 117 -5.74 -6.55 -0.26
C LEU A 117 -6.52 -6.64 1.05
N GLU A 118 -6.82 -7.87 1.46
CA GLU A 118 -7.29 -8.15 2.81
C GLU A 118 -6.28 -7.66 3.86
N PRO A 119 -6.71 -7.30 5.08
CA PRO A 119 -5.80 -6.94 6.16
C PRO A 119 -4.76 -8.01 6.44
N ILE A 120 -3.51 -7.60 6.58
CA ILE A 120 -2.39 -8.52 6.81
C ILE A 120 -1.82 -8.29 8.21
N GLY A 121 -1.63 -9.36 8.98
CA GLY A 121 -1.24 -9.29 10.40
C GLY A 121 0.26 -9.40 10.73
N CYS A 122 1.12 -9.59 9.73
CA CYS A 122 2.58 -9.61 9.92
C CYS A 122 3.34 -9.44 8.60
N ASP A 123 4.60 -9.00 8.71
CA ASP A 123 5.50 -8.77 7.56
C ASP A 123 5.72 -10.02 6.71
N VAL A 124 5.81 -11.19 7.36
CA VAL A 124 6.01 -12.47 6.66
C VAL A 124 4.87 -12.73 5.68
N VAL A 125 3.62 -12.61 6.16
CA VAL A 125 2.43 -12.82 5.33
C VAL A 125 2.31 -11.72 4.28
N LEU A 126 2.69 -10.48 4.61
CA LEU A 126 2.71 -9.37 3.67
C LEU A 126 3.59 -9.69 2.47
N TYR A 127 4.84 -10.07 2.73
CA TYR A 127 5.79 -10.37 1.67
C TYR A 127 5.40 -11.63 0.88
N GLN A 128 4.87 -12.66 1.54
CA GLN A 128 4.35 -13.85 0.86
C GLN A 128 3.18 -13.49 -0.08
N LYS A 129 2.19 -12.73 0.39
CA LYS A 129 1.03 -12.30 -0.41
C LYS A 129 1.43 -11.43 -1.60
N LEU A 130 2.49 -10.63 -1.43
CA LEU A 130 3.04 -9.81 -2.50
C LEU A 130 3.99 -10.59 -3.44
N GLY A 131 4.32 -11.84 -3.12
CA GLY A 131 5.28 -12.66 -3.89
C GLY A 131 6.72 -12.14 -3.80
N ILE A 132 7.06 -11.42 -2.72
CA ILE A 132 8.36 -10.79 -2.50
C ILE A 132 9.33 -11.84 -1.94
N ARG A 133 10.55 -11.89 -2.50
CA ARG A 133 11.63 -12.72 -1.96
C ARG A 133 12.12 -12.12 -0.64
N THR A 134 11.80 -12.76 0.47
CA THR A 134 12.41 -12.46 1.76
C THR A 134 13.76 -13.15 1.88
N ARG A 135 14.78 -12.41 2.32
CA ARG A 135 15.98 -13.00 2.93
C ARG A 135 15.69 -13.01 4.43
N PHE A 136 15.11 -14.09 4.93
CA PHE A 136 15.19 -14.36 6.36
C PHE A 136 16.50 -15.09 6.61
#